data_AF-A0A0D6QDJ9-F1
#
_entry.id   AF-A0A0D6QDJ9-F1
#
_cell.length_a   1.000
_cell.length_b   1.000
_cell.length_c   1.000
_cell.angle_alpha   90.00
_cell.angle_beta   90.00
_cell.angle_gamma   90.00
#
_symmetry.space_group_name_H-M   'P 1'
#
loop_
_entity.id
_entity.type
_entity.pdbx_description
1 polymer ?
#
loop_
_entity_poly.entity_id
_entity_poly.type
_entity_poly.pdbx_seq_one_letter_code
_entity_poly.pdbx_strand_id
1 'polypeptide(L)' 'MAGKYGAHPSQIALAWILKRSPVMLPIPGTSKVAHLEQNVAAADISLSDEDFATLDSEGRKTFQSTP' A
#
# COMPACT_ATOMS: atom_id res chain seq x y z
N MET A 1 -2.73 10.44 2.87
CA MET A 1 -2.64 9.87 1.50
C MET A 1 -3.93 9.20 1.05
N ALA A 2 -4.51 8.27 1.81
CA ALA A 2 -5.73 7.52 1.45
C ALA A 2 -6.89 8.37 0.87
N GLY A 3 -7.17 9.53 1.47
CA GLY A 3 -8.19 10.46 0.96
C GLY A 3 -7.92 11.01 -0.45
N LYS A 4 -6.65 11.17 -0.88
CA LYS A 4 -6.28 11.62 -2.24
C LYS A 4 -6.74 10.63 -3.31
N TYR A 5 -6.82 9.35 -2.95
CA TYR A 5 -7.15 8.25 -3.84
C TYR A 5 -8.55 7.67 -3.59
N GLY A 6 -9.32 8.24 -2.64
CA GLY A 6 -10.62 7.69 -2.25
C GLY A 6 -10.55 6.25 -1.74
N ALA A 7 -9.40 5.83 -1.20
CA ALA A 7 -9.14 4.43 -0.85
C ALA A 7 -9.00 4.25 0.67
N HIS A 8 -9.09 3.00 1.13
CA HIS A 8 -8.76 2.67 2.53
C HIS A 8 -7.23 2.67 2.74
N PRO A 9 -6.71 3.05 3.93
CA PRO A 9 -5.26 3.04 4.19
C PRO A 9 -4.55 1.72 3.88
N SER A 10 -5.19 0.57 4.13
CA SER A 10 -4.62 -0.75 3.80
C SER A 10 -4.44 -0.95 2.29
N GLN A 11 -5.31 -0.37 1.47
CA GLN A 11 -5.20 -0.43 0.01
C GLN A 11 -4.02 0.40 -0.46
N ILE A 12 -3.80 1.58 0.12
CA ILE A 12 -2.61 2.41 -0.17
C ILE A 12 -1.32 1.66 0.20
N ALA A 13 -1.30 0.97 1.34
CA ALA A 13 -0.14 0.18 1.75
C ALA A 13 0.15 -0.96 0.76
N LEU A 14 -0.89 -1.68 0.31
CA LEU A 14 -0.75 -2.73 -0.69
C LEU A 14 -0.30 -2.19 -2.05
N ALA A 15 -0.90 -1.10 -2.53
CA ALA A 15 -0.52 -0.44 -3.78
C ALA A 15 0.94 0.04 -3.75
N TRP A 16 1.39 0.56 -2.60
CA TRP A 16 2.79 0.93 -2.39
C TRP A 16 3.72 -0.28 -2.54
N ILE A 17 3.40 -1.41 -1.88
CA ILE A 17 4.19 -2.64 -2.00
C ILE A 17 4.22 -3.12 -3.46
N LEU A 18 3.06 -3.20 -4.12
CA LEU A 18 2.95 -3.64 -5.51
C LEU A 18 3.78 -2.78 -6.48
N LYS A 19 3.84 -1.45 -6.26
CA LYS A 19 4.64 -0.55 -7.10
C LYS A 19 6.15 -0.72 -6.94
N ARG A 20 6.65 -1.28 -5.82
CA ARG A 20 8.10 -1.40 -5.55
C ARG A 20 8.83 -2.31 -6.54
N SER A 21 8.14 -3.28 -7.15
CA SER A 21 8.73 -4.18 -8.11
C SER A 21 7.66 -4.86 -8.97
N PRO A 22 7.89 -5.03 -10.29
CA PRO A 22 6.94 -5.72 -11.18
C PRO A 22 6.76 -7.21 -10.85
N VAL A 23 7.65 -7.80 -10.04
CA VAL A 23 7.55 -9.19 -9.58
C VAL A 23 7.11 -9.31 -8.11
N MET A 24 6.61 -8.23 -7.52
CA MET A 24 6.15 -8.23 -6.13
C MET A 24 4.79 -8.95 -5.99
N LEU A 25 4.74 -9.98 -5.15
CA LEU A 25 3.52 -10.75 -4.87
C LEU A 25 3.23 -10.75 -3.36
N PRO A 26 2.56 -9.71 -2.82
CA PRO A 26 2.18 -9.69 -1.41
C PRO A 26 1.12 -10.77 -1.13
N ILE A 27 1.18 -11.39 0.06
CA ILE A 27 0.23 -12.44 0.50
C ILE A 27 -0.59 -11.90 1.70
N PRO A 28 -1.50 -10.93 1.49
CA PRO A 28 -2.25 -10.35 2.59
C PRO A 28 -3.32 -11.33 3.10
N GLY A 29 -3.25 -11.67 4.39
CA GLY A 29 -4.25 -12.49 5.06
C GLY A 29 -5.46 -11.69 5.53
N THR A 30 -6.65 -12.29 5.48
CA THR A 30 -7.88 -11.76 6.09
C THR A 30 -8.90 -12.87 6.34
N SER A 31 -9.73 -12.69 7.37
CA SER A 31 -10.88 -13.57 7.68
C SER A 31 -12.23 -13.01 7.22
N LYS A 32 -12.26 -11.79 6.65
CA LYS A 32 -13.48 -11.10 6.22
C LYS A 32 -13.48 -10.88 4.71
N VAL A 33 -14.61 -11.19 4.06
CA VAL A 33 -14.81 -10.99 2.62
C VAL A 33 -14.63 -9.53 2.22
N ALA A 34 -15.18 -8.57 2.98
CA ALA A 34 -15.02 -7.14 2.68
C ALA A 34 -13.54 -6.69 2.64
N HIS A 35 -12.68 -7.25 3.49
CA HIS A 35 -11.24 -6.96 3.45
C HIS A 35 -10.56 -7.66 2.27
N LEU A 36 -11.04 -8.84 1.87
CA LEU A 36 -10.54 -9.51 0.65
C LEU A 36 -10.80 -8.63 -0.57
N GLU A 37 -12.02 -8.10 -0.70
CA GLU A 37 -12.39 -7.19 -1.79
C GLU A 37 -11.52 -5.92 -1.77
N GLN A 38 -11.29 -5.33 -0.60
CA GLN A 38 -10.37 -4.20 -0.46
C GLN A 38 -8.94 -4.56 -0.89
N ASN A 39 -8.42 -5.71 -0.45
CA ASN A 39 -7.07 -6.16 -0.80
C ASN A 39 -6.91 -6.33 -2.31
N VAL A 40 -7.91 -6.90 -3.00
CA VAL A 40 -7.91 -7.06 -4.45
C VAL A 40 -7.95 -5.70 -5.15
N ALA A 41 -8.87 -4.82 -4.74
CA ALA A 41 -9.02 -3.48 -5.34
C ALA A 41 -7.79 -2.56 -5.14
N ALA A 42 -6.86 -2.92 -4.24
CA ALA A 42 -5.60 -2.19 -4.09
C ALA A 42 -4.70 -2.28 -5.34
N ALA A 43 -4.83 -3.34 -6.15
CA ALA A 43 -4.04 -3.52 -7.37
C ALA A 43 -4.40 -2.50 -8.46
N ASP A 44 -5.60 -1.93 -8.41
CA ASP A 44 -6.07 -0.92 -9.36
C ASP A 44 -5.59 0.50 -9.01
N ILE A 45 -4.99 0.69 -7.83
CA ILE A 45 -4.49 1.98 -7.38
C ILE A 45 -3.10 2.23 -7.96
N SER A 46 -3.03 3.13 -8.94
CA SER A 46 -1.76 3.61 -9.49
C SER A 46 -1.26 4.82 -8.71
N LEU A 47 -0.30 4.61 -7.79
CA LEU A 47 0.36 5.69 -7.08
C LEU A 47 1.26 6.51 -8.03
N SER A 48 1.23 7.84 -7.91
CA SER A 48 2.23 8.69 -8.56
C SER A 48 3.64 8.41 -8.01
N ASP A 49 4.69 8.76 -8.76
CA ASP A 49 6.07 8.59 -8.31
C ASP A 49 6.38 9.44 -7.07
N GLU A 50 5.77 10.63 -6.98
CA GLU A 50 5.86 11.51 -5.82
C GLU A 50 5.22 10.88 -4.57
N ASP A 51 4.01 10.33 -4.70
CA ASP A 51 3.34 9.68 -3.58
C ASP A 51 4.08 8.41 -3.15
N PHE A 52 4.60 7.65 -4.11
CA PHE A 52 5.45 6.49 -3.84
C PHE A 52 6.70 6.89 -3.06
N ALA A 53 7.44 7.90 -3.52
CA ALA A 53 8.66 8.37 -2.86
C ALA A 53 8.37 8.89 -1.45
N THR A 54 7.24 9.58 -1.27
CA THR A 54 6.77 10.04 0.04
C THR A 54 6.58 8.85 0.98
N LEU A 55 5.77 7.86 0.61
CA LEU A 55 5.52 6.66 1.43
C LEU A 55 6.79 5.87 1.71
N ASP A 56 7.66 5.72 0.72
CA ASP A 56 8.91 4.98 0.86
C ASP A 56 9.89 5.67 1.82
N SER A 57 9.92 7.00 1.82
CA SER A 57 10.72 7.78 2.78
C SER A 57 10.17 7.64 4.20
N GLU A 58 8.85 7.73 4.37
CA GLU A 58 8.20 7.62 5.68
C GLU A 58 8.34 6.20 6.26
N GLY A 59 8.11 5.16 5.45
CA GLY A 59 8.28 3.77 5.86
C GLY A 59 9.70 3.47 6.34
N ARG A 60 10.73 4.02 5.68
CA ARG A 60 12.13 3.91 6.11
C ARG A 60 12.40 4.62 7.43
N LYS A 61 11.91 5.85 7.59
CA LYS A 61 12.05 6.61 8.84
C LYS A 61 11.42 5.88 10.02
N THR A 62 10.19 5.37 9.83
CA THR A 62 9.47 4.62 10.87
C THR A 62 10.22 3.34 11.27
N PHE A 63 10.73 2.58 10.29
CA PHE A 63 11.50 1.37 10.57
C PHE A 63 12.80 1.67 11.34
N GLN A 64 13.50 2.76 11.00
CA GLN A 64 14.75 3.17 11.67
C GLN A 64 14.53 3.77 13.06
N SER A 65 13.33 4.27 13.34
CA SER A 65 12.99 4.93 14.62
C SER A 65 12.31 4.00 15.62
N THR A 66 12.08 2.73 15.25
CA THR A 66 11.56 1.70 16.15
C THR A 66 12.74 1.07 16.91
N PRO A 67 12.78 1.11 18.25
CA PRO A 67 13.87 0.53 19.04
C PRO A 67 13.97 -1.00 18.91
#